data_AF-A0A2C9TZT5-F1
#
_entry.id   AF-A0A2C9TZT5-F1
#
_cell.length_a   1.000
_cell.length_b   1.000
_cell.length_c   1.000
_cell.angle_alpha   90.00
_cell.angle_beta   90.00
_cell.angle_gamma   90.00
#
_symmetry.space_group_name_H-M   'P 1'
#
loop_
_entity.id
_entity.type
_entity.pdbx_description
1 polymer ?
#
loop_
_entity_poly.entity_id
_entity_poly.type
_entity_poly.pdbx_seq_one_letter_code
_entity_poly.pdbx_strand_id
1 'polypeptide(L)'
;MIDFGYVQATSTEVLKSFIFSEPIMIDAACLPGLGPASFFVQGAKRMPGTAVTKSVVANESRGRNREEIFVDVIEKISVTFSASGYVLTSEIDGTIQMKSYLTGNPEIRLALNEELSIGRGGRTIHDYSSSSGAGTLILDNCNFHESVQLDSFDMDRTLSLIAPDGEFSVMNYRMTQEFRPPFHINALIEKLGSLKAEVIIKVRAEFPSSVTANTILLEMPLPAYTSRVSFELEPGAVGNTTDFKESSKRLIWGLKKIVGGSEHMLRAKLTFPQETHGNINKEAGPVSMTFTIPMYNASRLQVKYLQIAKKSPTSNPYRWVRYVTQSNSYVARL
;
A
#
# COMPACT_ATOMS: atom_id res chain seq x y z
N MET A 1 -28.18 16.55 9.12
CA MET A 1 -27.47 15.28 9.40
C MET A 1 -28.22 14.40 10.40
N ILE A 2 -28.60 14.91 11.58
CA ILE A 2 -29.36 14.17 12.60
C ILE A 2 -30.56 15.02 13.02
N ASP A 3 -31.72 14.39 13.22
CA ASP A 3 -32.92 15.02 13.75
C ASP A 3 -33.53 14.13 14.83
N PHE A 4 -33.81 14.69 16.01
CA PHE A 4 -34.25 13.96 17.22
C PHE A 4 -33.42 12.71 17.58
N GLY A 5 -32.12 12.72 17.29
CA GLY A 5 -31.24 11.57 17.52
C GLY A 5 -31.27 10.50 16.42
N TYR A 6 -32.11 10.66 15.40
CA TYR A 6 -32.15 9.80 14.22
C TYR A 6 -31.29 10.39 13.11
N VAL A 7 -30.40 9.56 12.55
CA VAL A 7 -29.58 9.94 11.40
C VAL A 7 -30.49 10.08 10.18
N GLN A 8 -30.51 11.28 9.59
CA GLN A 8 -31.35 11.61 8.44
C GLN A 8 -30.60 11.43 7.12
N ALA A 9 -29.41 12.02 7.03
CA ALA A 9 -28.54 11.91 5.85
C ALA A 9 -27.10 12.23 6.24
N THR A 10 -26.15 11.39 5.81
CA THR A 10 -24.71 11.54 6.05
C THR A 10 -23.90 11.72 4.77
N SER A 11 -24.53 11.58 3.59
CA SER A 11 -23.87 11.80 2.31
C SER A 11 -23.58 13.28 2.10
N THR A 12 -22.30 13.62 1.99
CA THR A 12 -21.84 15.01 1.77
C THR A 12 -22.28 15.54 0.41
N GLU A 13 -22.46 14.68 -0.60
CA GLU A 13 -22.97 15.06 -1.93
C GLU A 13 -24.40 15.59 -1.84
N VAL A 14 -25.27 14.86 -1.16
CA VAL A 14 -26.67 15.26 -0.94
C VAL A 14 -26.73 16.53 -0.09
N LEU A 15 -25.84 16.65 0.89
CA LEU A 15 -25.79 17.82 1.79
C LEU A 15 -25.21 19.06 1.11
N LYS A 16 -24.37 18.92 0.07
CA LYS A 16 -23.69 20.03 -0.62
C LYS A 16 -24.68 21.06 -1.17
N SER A 17 -25.85 20.63 -1.66
CA SER A 17 -26.87 21.55 -2.18
C SER A 17 -27.59 22.36 -1.11
N PHE A 18 -27.53 21.94 0.15
CA PHE A 18 -28.22 22.59 1.28
C PHE A 18 -27.27 23.37 2.20
N ILE A 19 -25.95 23.20 2.03
CA ILE A 19 -24.92 23.87 2.83
C ILE A 19 -24.20 24.88 1.96
N PHE A 20 -24.54 26.16 2.14
CA PHE A 20 -23.96 27.29 1.39
C PHE A 20 -22.71 27.89 2.05
N SER A 21 -22.32 27.38 3.21
CA SER A 21 -21.16 27.86 3.94
C SER A 21 -19.87 27.41 3.25
N GLU A 22 -19.00 28.37 2.94
CA GLU A 22 -17.65 28.05 2.51
C GLU A 22 -16.84 27.51 3.70
N PRO A 23 -16.14 26.37 3.54
CA PRO A 23 -15.30 25.85 4.61
C PRO A 23 -14.15 26.81 4.85
N ILE A 24 -14.02 27.31 6.08
CA ILE A 24 -12.83 28.04 6.52
C ILE A 24 -11.69 27.03 6.58
N MET A 25 -10.83 27.04 5.56
CA MET A 25 -9.64 26.20 5.56
C MET A 25 -8.69 26.73 6.64
N ILE A 26 -8.55 25.99 7.74
CA ILE A 26 -7.47 26.22 8.69
C ILE A 26 -6.23 25.65 8.01
N ASP A 27 -5.26 26.51 7.70
CA ASP A 27 -3.95 26.07 7.21
C ASP A 27 -3.39 25.07 8.23
N ALA A 28 -3.35 23.79 7.86
CA ALA A 28 -2.64 22.80 8.64
C ALA A 28 -1.20 23.30 8.74
N ALA A 29 -0.73 23.52 9.97
CA ALA A 29 0.56 24.12 10.28
C ALA A 29 1.62 23.73 9.24
N CYS A 30 2.03 24.73 8.47
CA CYS A 30 3.05 24.65 7.44
C CYS A 30 4.32 24.03 8.04
N LEU A 31 4.65 22.80 7.62
CA LEU A 31 6.03 22.31 7.70
C LEU A 31 6.89 23.23 6.81
N PRO A 32 8.08 23.69 7.23
CA PRO A 32 8.82 24.74 6.53
C PRO A 32 9.12 24.34 5.08
N GLY A 33 8.66 25.17 4.14
CA GLY A 33 8.90 25.00 2.71
C GLY A 33 10.39 25.09 2.36
N LEU A 34 10.89 24.06 1.68
CA LEU A 34 12.18 24.12 0.98
C LEU A 34 12.04 25.04 -0.23
N GLY A 35 13.00 25.96 -0.36
CA GLY A 35 13.00 27.10 -1.28
C GLY A 35 13.04 26.79 -2.80
N PRO A 36 13.16 27.84 -3.63
CA PRO A 36 12.66 27.91 -5.01
C PRO A 36 13.51 27.21 -6.10
N ALA A 37 14.27 26.16 -5.78
CA ALA A 37 15.24 25.56 -6.70
C ALA A 37 14.73 24.34 -7.50
N SER A 38 13.43 24.20 -7.74
CA SER A 38 12.87 23.00 -8.40
C SER A 38 12.19 23.25 -9.75
N PHE A 39 12.42 24.39 -10.40
CA PHE A 39 11.73 24.79 -11.63
C PHE A 39 12.36 24.31 -12.95
N PHE A 40 13.29 23.34 -12.94
CA PHE A 40 13.84 22.80 -14.19
C PHE A 40 13.84 21.28 -14.24
N VAL A 41 12.72 20.69 -14.67
CA VAL A 41 12.71 19.47 -15.49
C VAL A 41 11.53 19.54 -16.47
N GLN A 42 11.80 20.05 -17.67
CA GLN A 42 10.94 19.82 -18.84
C GLN A 42 11.10 18.37 -19.31
N GLY A 43 9.97 17.71 -19.63
CA GLY A 43 9.96 16.55 -20.52
C GLY A 43 9.98 15.17 -19.89
N ALA A 44 8.88 14.74 -19.26
CA ALA A 44 8.50 13.32 -19.19
C ALA A 44 6.99 13.18 -18.86
N LYS A 45 6.23 12.49 -19.72
CA LYS A 45 4.85 12.05 -19.44
C LYS A 45 4.82 10.91 -18.42
N ARG A 46 5.29 11.13 -17.19
CA ARG A 46 5.10 10.21 -16.05
C ARG A 46 4.88 11.03 -14.78
N MET A 47 3.74 10.80 -14.11
CA MET A 47 3.42 11.51 -12.86
C MET A 47 4.36 11.06 -11.72
N PRO A 48 4.80 11.97 -10.83
CA PRO A 48 5.59 11.62 -9.66
C PRO A 48 4.80 10.80 -8.63
N GLY A 49 5.48 9.88 -7.94
CA GLY A 49 4.90 8.99 -6.92
C GLY A 49 4.47 9.64 -5.60
N THR A 50 4.48 10.97 -5.50
CA THR A 50 4.00 11.74 -4.34
C THR A 50 2.56 12.25 -4.49
N ALA A 51 1.89 11.94 -5.59
CA ALA A 51 0.45 12.21 -5.79
C ALA A 51 -0.48 11.20 -5.07
N VAL A 52 0.02 10.50 -4.05
CA VAL A 52 -0.68 9.39 -3.38
C VAL A 52 -1.67 9.86 -2.30
N THR A 53 -1.63 11.13 -1.87
CA THR A 53 -2.47 11.59 -0.74
C THR A 53 -3.06 13.00 -0.89
N LYS A 54 -3.01 13.64 -2.06
CA LYS A 54 -3.68 14.93 -2.24
C LYS A 54 -5.14 14.74 -2.65
N SER A 55 -6.04 14.92 -1.68
CA SER A 55 -7.44 15.21 -1.93
C SER A 55 -7.56 16.50 -2.75
N VAL A 56 -8.07 16.39 -3.98
CA VAL A 56 -8.33 17.54 -4.87
C VAL A 56 -9.79 17.95 -4.69
N VAL A 57 -10.11 18.56 -3.56
CA VAL A 57 -11.36 19.34 -3.41
C VAL A 57 -11.11 20.83 -3.70
N ALA A 58 -9.85 21.27 -3.80
CA ALA A 58 -9.50 22.63 -4.18
C ALA A 58 -9.11 22.74 -5.66
N ASN A 59 -10.12 22.74 -6.54
CA ASN A 59 -10.16 23.59 -7.74
C ASN A 59 -11.48 23.33 -8.47
N GLU A 60 -12.47 24.19 -8.24
CA GLU A 60 -13.64 24.23 -9.11
C GLU A 60 -13.25 24.74 -10.52
N SER A 61 -13.67 23.94 -11.50
CA SER A 61 -14.12 24.35 -12.83
C SER A 61 -13.29 25.37 -13.62
N ARG A 62 -12.14 24.94 -14.16
CA ARG A 62 -11.70 25.40 -15.51
C ARG A 62 -11.06 24.25 -16.29
N GLY A 63 -11.86 23.50 -17.05
CA GLY A 63 -11.37 22.78 -18.25
C GLY A 63 -11.54 21.26 -18.37
N ARG A 64 -12.50 20.59 -17.71
CA ARG A 64 -12.73 19.15 -17.93
C ARG A 64 -14.06 18.87 -18.66
N ASN A 65 -14.08 19.11 -19.97
CA ASN A 65 -15.02 18.43 -20.89
C ASN A 65 -14.59 16.97 -21.17
N ARG A 66 -13.73 16.39 -20.34
CA ARG A 66 -13.15 15.07 -20.56
C ARG A 66 -13.75 14.11 -19.57
N GLU A 67 -14.53 13.17 -20.07
CA GLU A 67 -15.14 12.13 -19.28
C GLU A 67 -14.09 11.06 -18.98
N GLU A 68 -13.77 10.88 -17.70
CA GLU A 68 -12.76 9.93 -17.25
C GLU A 68 -13.24 9.21 -16.00
N ILE A 69 -12.83 7.95 -15.86
CA ILE A 69 -13.02 7.15 -14.66
C ILE A 69 -11.69 6.50 -14.27
N PHE A 70 -11.39 6.53 -12.98
CA PHE A 70 -10.19 5.93 -12.39
C PHE A 70 -10.61 4.84 -11.41
N VAL A 71 -9.95 3.69 -11.48
CA VAL A 71 -10.11 2.57 -10.56
C VAL A 71 -8.74 2.21 -10.00
N ASP A 72 -8.60 2.35 -8.70
CA ASP A 72 -7.38 2.05 -7.97
C ASP A 72 -7.61 0.83 -7.09
N VAL A 73 -6.87 -0.24 -7.33
CA VAL A 73 -6.83 -1.41 -6.44
C VAL A 73 -5.63 -1.23 -5.52
N ILE A 74 -5.90 -0.86 -4.27
CA ILE A 74 -4.89 -0.52 -3.27
C ILE A 74 -4.83 -1.65 -2.25
N GLU A 75 -3.66 -2.26 -2.09
CA GLU A 75 -3.43 -3.33 -1.12
C GLU A 75 -2.43 -2.90 -0.06
N LYS A 76 -2.83 -3.06 1.19
CA LYS A 76 -2.02 -2.80 2.37
C LYS A 76 -1.62 -4.14 2.97
N ILE A 77 -0.32 -4.41 2.98
CA ILE A 77 0.24 -5.69 3.40
C ILE A 77 0.74 -5.61 4.83
N SER A 78 0.27 -6.56 5.65
CA SER A 78 0.78 -6.81 6.98
C SER A 78 1.47 -8.18 7.03
N VAL A 79 2.77 -8.22 7.33
CA VAL A 79 3.55 -9.47 7.41
C VAL A 79 4.49 -9.41 8.60
N THR A 80 4.55 -10.49 9.38
CA THR A 80 5.57 -10.69 10.42
C THR A 80 6.46 -11.86 10.06
N PHE A 81 7.77 -11.65 9.95
CA PHE A 81 8.78 -12.70 9.81
C PHE A 81 9.35 -13.10 11.17
N SER A 82 9.65 -14.39 11.32
CA SER A 82 10.46 -14.93 12.40
C SER A 82 11.94 -14.59 12.22
N ALA A 83 12.74 -14.82 13.27
CA ALA A 83 14.20 -14.68 13.25
C ALA A 83 14.89 -15.48 12.13
N SER A 84 14.34 -16.64 11.78
CA SER A 84 14.86 -17.50 10.72
C SER A 84 14.33 -17.14 9.32
N GLY A 85 13.51 -16.09 9.21
CA GLY A 85 12.94 -15.61 7.95
C GLY A 85 11.62 -16.25 7.54
N TYR A 86 11.07 -17.21 8.30
CA TYR A 86 9.73 -17.75 8.00
C TYR A 86 8.63 -16.73 8.29
N VAL A 87 7.61 -16.71 7.44
CA VAL A 87 6.39 -15.91 7.62
C VAL A 87 5.58 -16.50 8.79
N LEU A 88 5.34 -15.70 9.83
CA LEU A 88 4.53 -16.06 10.99
C LEU A 88 3.07 -15.63 10.80
N THR A 89 2.86 -14.41 10.32
CA THR A 89 1.54 -13.87 10.00
C THR A 89 1.60 -13.13 8.68
N SER A 90 0.54 -13.24 7.88
CA SER A 90 0.40 -12.56 6.60
C SER A 90 -1.06 -12.20 6.37
N GLU A 91 -1.30 -10.95 6.01
CA GLU A 91 -2.61 -10.39 5.80
C GLU A 91 -2.55 -9.27 4.76
N ILE A 92 -3.59 -9.20 3.94
CA ILE A 92 -3.81 -8.14 2.95
C ILE A 92 -5.14 -7.48 3.25
N ASP A 93 -5.08 -6.17 3.51
CA ASP A 93 -6.24 -5.28 3.53
C ASP A 93 -6.31 -4.54 2.19
N GLY A 94 -7.31 -4.86 1.39
CA GLY A 94 -7.48 -4.29 0.07
C GLY A 94 -8.67 -3.34 -0.03
N THR A 95 -8.53 -2.33 -0.87
CA THR A 95 -9.60 -1.38 -1.21
C THR A 95 -9.62 -1.15 -2.72
N ILE A 96 -10.79 -1.32 -3.33
CA ILE A 96 -11.07 -0.84 -4.69
C ILE A 96 -11.67 0.55 -4.56
N GLN A 97 -10.88 1.55 -4.93
CA GLN A 97 -11.29 2.94 -4.93
C GLN A 97 -11.65 3.38 -6.35
N MET A 98 -12.77 4.08 -6.49
CA MET A 98 -13.22 4.60 -7.79
C MET A 98 -13.32 6.12 -7.73
N LYS A 99 -12.89 6.75 -8.82
CA LYS A 99 -13.06 8.18 -9.03
C LYS A 99 -13.75 8.45 -10.36
N SER A 100 -14.99 8.95 -10.28
CA SER A 100 -15.82 9.20 -11.46
C SER A 100 -15.89 10.69 -11.80
N TYR A 101 -15.68 11.01 -13.08
CA TYR A 101 -15.95 12.32 -13.69
C TYR A 101 -16.88 12.17 -14.90
N LEU A 102 -17.82 11.23 -14.83
CA LEU A 102 -18.73 10.90 -15.92
C LEU A 102 -19.98 11.77 -15.85
N THR A 103 -20.45 12.28 -16.99
CA THR A 103 -21.67 13.10 -17.00
C THR A 103 -22.91 12.20 -17.00
N GLY A 104 -23.89 12.52 -16.14
CA GLY A 104 -25.18 11.85 -16.11
C GLY A 104 -25.20 10.51 -15.37
N ASN A 105 -24.17 10.23 -14.57
CA ASN A 105 -24.05 9.09 -13.66
C ASN A 105 -24.50 7.78 -14.30
N PRO A 106 -23.83 7.35 -15.39
CA PRO A 106 -24.16 6.10 -16.06
C PRO A 106 -23.91 4.91 -15.14
N GLU A 107 -24.61 3.81 -15.39
CA GLU A 107 -24.33 2.52 -14.76
C GLU A 107 -22.93 2.04 -15.18
N ILE A 108 -22.15 1.59 -14.21
CA ILE A 108 -20.79 1.07 -14.36
C ILE A 108 -20.79 -0.38 -13.94
N ARG A 109 -20.08 -1.22 -14.70
CA ARG A 109 -19.85 -2.63 -14.39
C ARG A 109 -18.37 -2.90 -14.33
N LEU A 110 -17.90 -3.34 -13.17
CA LEU A 110 -16.51 -3.69 -12.90
C LEU A 110 -16.43 -5.19 -12.59
N ALA A 111 -15.93 -5.98 -13.53
CA ALA A 111 -15.77 -7.42 -13.32
C ALA A 111 -14.41 -7.75 -12.69
N LEU A 112 -14.46 -8.60 -11.67
CA LEU A 112 -13.29 -9.15 -10.98
C LEU A 112 -12.98 -10.56 -11.51
N ASN A 113 -12.11 -11.29 -10.81
CA ASN A 113 -11.81 -12.69 -11.13
C ASN A 113 -13.10 -13.52 -11.05
N GLU A 114 -13.38 -14.32 -12.08
CA GLU A 114 -14.53 -15.25 -12.10
C GLU A 114 -14.46 -16.27 -10.95
N GLU A 115 -13.26 -16.76 -10.65
CA GLU A 115 -13.00 -17.71 -9.56
C GLU A 115 -12.81 -17.04 -8.18
N LEU A 116 -13.24 -15.79 -8.01
CA LEU A 116 -13.22 -15.14 -6.70
C LEU A 116 -14.19 -15.85 -5.76
N SER A 117 -13.69 -16.28 -4.60
CA SER A 117 -14.51 -16.86 -3.54
C SER A 117 -14.40 -16.02 -2.26
N ILE A 118 -15.49 -15.94 -1.50
CA ILE A 118 -15.55 -15.20 -0.24
C ILE A 118 -15.90 -16.17 0.89
N GLY A 119 -15.18 -16.05 1.99
CA GLY A 119 -15.35 -16.86 3.18
C GLY A 119 -14.52 -18.14 3.14
N ARG A 120 -14.02 -18.52 4.32
CA ARG A 120 -13.33 -19.80 4.53
C ARG A 120 -14.29 -20.98 4.73
N GLY A 121 -15.60 -20.76 4.64
CA GLY A 121 -16.63 -21.75 4.97
C GLY A 121 -17.32 -22.32 3.73
N GLY A 122 -17.03 -23.58 3.38
CA GLY A 122 -17.92 -24.34 2.49
C GLY A 122 -17.30 -25.41 1.60
N ARG A 123 -15.98 -25.52 1.45
CA ARG A 123 -15.39 -26.69 0.78
C ARG A 123 -15.10 -27.76 1.82
N THR A 124 -16.00 -28.75 1.84
CA THR A 124 -15.85 -30.02 2.54
C THR A 124 -14.48 -30.64 2.27
N ILE A 125 -13.97 -31.35 3.27
CA ILE A 125 -12.70 -32.07 3.39
C ILE A 125 -12.48 -33.17 2.30
N HIS A 126 -13.24 -33.17 1.20
CA HIS A 126 -13.24 -34.24 0.20
C HIS A 126 -12.62 -33.92 -1.17
N ASP A 127 -12.18 -32.68 -1.46
CA ASP A 127 -11.46 -32.39 -2.70
C ASP A 127 -9.92 -32.45 -2.52
N TYR A 128 -9.40 -33.62 -2.14
CA TYR A 128 -7.99 -33.97 -2.34
C TYR A 128 -7.75 -34.49 -3.77
N SER A 129 -8.22 -33.74 -4.77
CA SER A 129 -7.98 -34.04 -6.18
C SER A 129 -7.87 -32.76 -6.99
N SER A 130 -6.76 -32.07 -6.81
CA SER A 130 -6.05 -31.38 -7.90
C SER A 130 -4.72 -30.86 -7.35
N SER A 131 -3.73 -31.74 -7.36
CA SER A 131 -2.34 -31.32 -7.43
C SER A 131 -2.15 -30.41 -8.65
N SER A 132 -1.57 -29.22 -8.40
CA SER A 132 -1.04 -28.25 -9.38
C SER A 132 -2.04 -27.55 -10.32
N GLY A 133 -2.31 -26.27 -10.03
CA GLY A 133 -2.92 -25.34 -10.98
C GLY A 133 -3.37 -24.05 -10.30
N ALA A 134 -2.78 -22.92 -10.67
CA ALA A 134 -3.15 -21.53 -10.33
C ALA A 134 -4.25 -21.35 -9.26
N GLY A 135 -3.84 -21.17 -8.00
CA GLY A 135 -4.76 -21.14 -6.86
C GLY A 135 -5.87 -20.09 -6.98
N THR A 136 -7.11 -20.57 -6.84
CA THR A 136 -8.35 -19.80 -6.64
C THR A 136 -8.14 -18.69 -5.63
N LEU A 137 -8.57 -17.46 -5.95
CA LEU A 137 -8.50 -16.30 -5.06
C LEU A 137 -9.59 -16.40 -4.00
N ILE A 138 -9.18 -16.51 -2.74
CA ILE A 138 -10.09 -16.63 -1.60
C ILE A 138 -9.95 -15.38 -0.71
N LEU A 139 -11.01 -14.59 -0.61
CA LEU A 139 -11.13 -13.48 0.33
C LEU A 139 -11.80 -13.98 1.61
N ASP A 140 -11.36 -13.52 2.78
CA ASP A 140 -12.01 -13.89 4.04
C ASP A 140 -13.36 -13.21 4.18
N ASN A 141 -13.40 -11.91 3.86
CA ASN A 141 -14.60 -11.10 3.83
C ASN A 141 -14.40 -9.89 2.93
N CYS A 142 -15.51 -9.26 2.56
CA CYS A 142 -15.54 -8.00 1.86
C CYS A 142 -16.75 -7.16 2.30
N ASN A 143 -16.63 -5.87 2.13
CA ASN A 143 -17.74 -4.92 2.26
C ASN A 143 -17.86 -4.13 0.95
N PHE A 144 -19.06 -3.64 0.68
CA PHE A 144 -19.39 -2.92 -0.54
C PHE A 144 -19.95 -1.55 -0.21
N HIS A 145 -19.76 -0.61 -1.12
CA HIS A 145 -20.49 0.65 -1.10
C HIS A 145 -21.99 0.40 -1.28
N GLU A 146 -22.83 1.26 -0.69
CA GLU A 146 -24.30 1.16 -0.79
C GLU A 146 -24.84 1.23 -2.23
N SER A 147 -24.08 1.79 -3.15
CA SER A 147 -24.47 1.89 -4.57
C SER A 147 -24.24 0.62 -5.38
N VAL A 148 -23.62 -0.42 -4.80
CA VAL A 148 -23.30 -1.67 -5.48
C VAL A 148 -24.49 -2.64 -5.42
N GLN A 149 -24.89 -3.14 -6.59
CA GLN A 149 -25.89 -4.19 -6.74
C GLN A 149 -25.25 -5.56 -6.52
N LEU A 150 -25.62 -6.24 -5.43
CA LEU A 150 -25.01 -7.51 -5.02
C LEU A 150 -25.43 -8.70 -5.89
N ASP A 151 -26.61 -8.66 -6.50
CA ASP A 151 -27.12 -9.77 -7.34
C ASP A 151 -26.17 -10.11 -8.50
N SER A 152 -25.60 -9.10 -9.15
CA SER A 152 -24.60 -9.29 -10.22
C SER A 152 -23.31 -9.87 -9.66
N PHE A 153 -22.89 -9.40 -8.48
CA PHE A 153 -21.67 -9.85 -7.85
C PHE A 153 -21.73 -11.33 -7.43
N ASP A 154 -22.88 -11.82 -6.98
CA ASP A 154 -23.07 -13.22 -6.62
C ASP A 154 -23.09 -14.15 -7.83
N MET A 155 -23.56 -13.67 -8.98
CA MET A 155 -23.67 -14.45 -10.21
C MET A 155 -22.33 -14.58 -10.95
N ASP A 156 -21.64 -13.46 -11.20
CA ASP A 156 -20.46 -13.44 -12.09
C ASP A 156 -19.30 -12.58 -11.56
N ARG A 157 -19.35 -12.21 -10.27
CA ARG A 157 -18.33 -11.37 -9.61
C ARG A 157 -18.19 -9.98 -10.25
N THR A 158 -19.28 -9.48 -10.85
CA THR A 158 -19.36 -8.12 -11.39
C THR A 158 -19.97 -7.16 -10.38
N LEU A 159 -19.24 -6.09 -10.07
CA LEU A 159 -19.73 -4.96 -9.30
C LEU A 159 -20.48 -4.02 -10.24
N SER A 160 -21.81 -4.06 -10.21
CA SER A 160 -22.68 -3.14 -10.94
C SER A 160 -23.12 -2.00 -10.02
N LEU A 161 -22.92 -0.75 -10.43
CA LEU A 161 -23.24 0.43 -9.62
C LEU A 161 -23.48 1.67 -10.46
N ILE A 162 -24.20 2.64 -9.89
CA ILE A 162 -24.15 4.04 -10.33
C ILE A 162 -23.13 4.73 -9.42
N ALA A 163 -22.02 5.19 -10.00
CA ALA A 163 -20.96 5.84 -9.22
C ALA A 163 -21.43 7.20 -8.69
N PRO A 164 -21.26 7.46 -7.37
CA PRO A 164 -21.30 8.81 -6.82
C PRO A 164 -20.26 9.73 -7.47
N ASP A 165 -20.48 11.04 -7.34
CA ASP A 165 -19.59 12.03 -7.93
C ASP A 165 -18.30 12.19 -7.10
N GLY A 166 -17.14 12.03 -7.74
CA GLY A 166 -15.85 12.14 -7.06
C GLY A 166 -15.29 10.79 -6.65
N GLU A 167 -14.66 10.72 -5.47
CA GLU A 167 -13.81 9.61 -5.03
C GLU A 167 -14.46 8.85 -3.87
N PHE A 168 -14.66 7.54 -4.04
CA PHE A 168 -15.29 6.69 -3.04
C PHE A 168 -14.73 5.26 -3.09
N SER A 169 -14.90 4.52 -1.99
CA SER A 169 -14.49 3.12 -1.90
C SER A 169 -15.63 2.22 -2.38
N VAL A 170 -15.45 1.52 -3.50
CA VAL A 170 -16.45 0.60 -4.07
C VAL A 170 -16.53 -0.68 -3.25
N MET A 171 -15.37 -1.22 -2.85
CA MET A 171 -15.25 -2.49 -2.14
C MET A 171 -14.02 -2.45 -1.25
N ASN A 172 -14.14 -2.90 0.00
CA ASN A 172 -12.97 -3.29 0.79
C ASN A 172 -12.98 -4.80 0.97
N TYR A 173 -11.81 -5.41 1.02
CA TYR A 173 -11.64 -6.84 1.19
C TYR A 173 -10.47 -7.16 2.11
N ARG A 174 -10.57 -8.33 2.75
CA ARG A 174 -9.52 -8.87 3.61
C ARG A 174 -9.11 -10.26 3.13
N MET A 175 -7.82 -10.53 3.12
CA MET A 175 -7.26 -11.83 2.75
C MET A 175 -6.14 -12.24 3.71
N THR A 176 -6.30 -13.40 4.34
CA THR A 176 -5.33 -14.04 5.24
C THR A 176 -4.87 -15.40 4.70
N GLN A 177 -5.24 -15.73 3.46
CA GLN A 177 -4.67 -16.87 2.75
C GLN A 177 -3.16 -16.64 2.54
N GLU A 178 -2.37 -17.71 2.62
CA GLU A 178 -0.93 -17.64 2.38
C GLU A 178 -0.64 -17.11 0.97
N PHE A 179 0.13 -16.02 0.92
CA PHE A 179 0.66 -15.45 -0.31
C PHE A 179 2.17 -15.25 -0.17
N ARG A 180 2.86 -15.11 -1.30
CA ARG A 180 4.29 -14.82 -1.32
C ARG A 180 4.51 -13.33 -1.04
N PRO A 181 5.10 -12.93 0.10
CA PRO A 181 5.32 -11.52 0.39
C PRO A 181 6.23 -10.86 -0.66
N PRO A 182 6.01 -9.60 -1.03
CA PRO A 182 6.80 -8.94 -2.07
C PRO A 182 8.26 -8.71 -1.68
N PHE A 183 8.58 -8.72 -0.39
CA PHE A 183 9.93 -8.67 0.11
C PHE A 183 10.20 -9.84 1.06
N HIS A 184 11.44 -10.28 1.12
CA HIS A 184 11.89 -11.20 2.15
C HIS A 184 13.00 -10.51 2.92
N ILE A 185 12.81 -10.34 4.23
CA ILE A 185 13.75 -9.64 5.10
C ILE A 185 14.39 -10.68 6.02
N ASN A 186 15.71 -10.69 6.07
CA ASN A 186 16.47 -11.42 7.08
C ASN A 186 17.34 -10.41 7.83
N ALA A 187 17.27 -10.43 9.15
CA ALA A 187 17.99 -9.51 10.02
C ALA A 187 18.70 -10.30 11.10
N LEU A 188 19.97 -9.97 11.32
CA LEU A 188 20.83 -10.63 12.31
C LEU A 188 21.59 -9.57 13.09
N ILE A 189 21.73 -9.77 14.39
CA ILE A 189 22.61 -8.97 15.25
C ILE A 189 23.58 -9.89 16.00
N GLU A 190 24.88 -9.67 15.79
CA GLU A 190 25.95 -10.47 16.37
C GLU A 190 26.85 -9.61 17.26
N LYS A 191 27.24 -10.15 18.41
CA LYS A 191 28.19 -9.50 19.31
C LYS A 191 29.62 -9.80 18.83
N LEU A 192 30.36 -8.76 18.45
CA LEU A 192 31.76 -8.88 17.98
C LEU A 192 32.79 -8.66 19.10
N GLY A 193 32.34 -8.34 20.32
CA GLY A 193 33.18 -8.11 21.50
C GLY A 193 32.35 -7.48 22.63
N SER A 194 33.00 -7.07 23.72
CA SER A 194 32.29 -6.46 24.86
C SER A 194 31.69 -5.07 24.55
N LEU A 195 32.29 -4.34 23.59
CA LEU A 195 31.93 -2.96 23.21
C LEU A 195 31.44 -2.81 21.77
N LYS A 196 31.32 -3.92 21.02
CA LYS A 196 30.98 -3.89 19.60
C LYS A 196 29.97 -4.96 19.23
N ALA A 197 29.07 -4.62 18.33
CA ALA A 197 28.18 -5.56 17.67
C ALA A 197 28.06 -5.22 16.18
N GLU A 198 27.60 -6.17 15.38
CA GLU A 198 27.31 -5.96 13.97
C GLU A 198 25.87 -6.37 13.69
N VAL A 199 25.15 -5.51 12.96
CA VAL A 199 23.83 -5.77 12.42
C VAL A 199 23.98 -6.02 10.93
N ILE A 200 23.38 -7.10 10.45
CA ILE A 200 23.29 -7.44 9.03
C ILE A 200 21.81 -7.49 8.66
N ILE A 201 21.38 -6.59 7.77
CA ILE A 201 20.02 -6.58 7.22
C ILE A 201 20.10 -6.94 5.74
N LYS A 202 19.37 -7.98 5.35
CA LYS A 202 19.30 -8.47 3.99
C LYS A 202 17.86 -8.42 3.51
N VAL A 203 17.64 -7.76 2.38
CA VAL A 203 16.30 -7.59 1.76
C VAL A 203 16.34 -8.12 0.35
N ARG A 204 15.42 -9.04 0.04
CA ARG A 204 15.24 -9.62 -1.29
C ARG A 204 13.86 -9.24 -1.84
N ALA A 205 13.81 -8.77 -3.08
CA ALA A 205 12.55 -8.48 -3.77
C ALA A 205 12.00 -9.75 -4.45
N GLU A 206 10.81 -10.19 -4.07
CA GLU A 206 10.16 -11.43 -4.52
C GLU A 206 9.00 -11.18 -5.50
N PHE A 207 9.13 -10.15 -6.34
CA PHE A 207 8.21 -9.83 -7.43
C PHE A 207 8.94 -9.78 -8.78
N PRO A 208 8.22 -9.77 -9.93
CA PRO A 208 8.84 -9.80 -11.25
C PRO A 208 9.83 -8.66 -11.49
N SER A 209 10.91 -8.94 -12.22
CA SER A 209 11.98 -7.96 -12.52
C SER A 209 11.55 -6.78 -13.40
N SER A 210 10.39 -6.87 -14.05
CA SER A 210 9.74 -5.76 -14.76
C SER A 210 9.12 -4.72 -13.82
N VAL A 211 8.87 -5.10 -12.57
CA VAL A 211 8.26 -4.25 -11.54
C VAL A 211 9.35 -3.62 -10.67
N THR A 212 9.06 -2.41 -10.20
CA THR A 212 9.95 -1.64 -9.34
C THR A 212 9.17 -1.18 -8.12
N ALA A 213 9.77 -1.32 -6.94
CA ALA A 213 9.32 -0.66 -5.72
C ALA A 213 10.02 0.69 -5.51
N ASN A 214 9.29 1.62 -4.89
CA ASN A 214 9.72 2.97 -4.55
C ASN A 214 9.43 3.24 -3.06
N THR A 215 9.99 4.34 -2.53
CA THR A 215 9.74 4.81 -1.16
C THR A 215 10.07 3.71 -0.13
N ILE A 216 11.26 3.10 -0.26
CA ILE A 216 11.68 2.03 0.63
C ILE A 216 12.43 2.61 1.82
N LEU A 217 11.97 2.29 3.02
CA LEU A 217 12.61 2.66 4.28
C LEU A 217 12.62 1.47 5.23
N LEU A 218 13.79 1.08 5.70
CA LEU A 218 13.95 0.12 6.78
C LEU A 218 14.36 0.83 8.05
N GLU A 219 13.77 0.43 9.16
CA GLU A 219 14.05 0.96 10.48
C GLU A 219 14.24 -0.17 11.48
N MET A 220 15.22 -0.02 12.36
CA MET A 220 15.49 -1.01 13.40
C MET A 220 15.82 -0.28 14.71
N PRO A 221 15.03 -0.50 15.78
CA PRO A 221 15.40 -0.06 17.12
C PRO A 221 16.67 -0.80 17.57
N LEU A 222 17.65 -0.04 18.01
CA LEU A 222 18.91 -0.55 18.54
C LEU A 222 18.90 -0.48 20.07
N PRO A 223 19.79 -1.21 20.76
CA PRO A 223 19.94 -1.12 22.21
C PRO A 223 20.14 0.34 22.66
N ALA A 224 19.50 0.72 23.77
CA ALA A 224 19.44 2.10 24.24
C ALA A 224 20.81 2.75 24.50
N TYR A 225 21.81 1.93 24.82
CA TYR A 225 23.19 2.35 25.07
C TYR A 225 24.05 2.44 23.80
N THR A 226 23.49 2.26 22.61
CA THR A 226 24.25 2.45 21.35
C THR A 226 24.74 3.89 21.25
N SER A 227 26.06 4.08 21.18
CA SER A 227 26.67 5.41 21.09
C SER A 227 26.95 5.81 19.64
N ARG A 228 27.43 4.87 18.81
CA ARG A 228 27.76 5.14 17.42
C ARG A 228 27.42 3.94 16.53
N VAL A 229 27.02 4.26 15.30
CA VAL A 229 26.80 3.27 14.23
C VAL A 229 27.66 3.65 13.03
N SER A 230 28.36 2.68 12.47
CA SER A 230 29.11 2.81 11.22
C SER A 230 28.47 1.93 10.16
N PHE A 231 28.15 2.49 9.01
CA PHE A 231 27.44 1.79 7.94
C PHE A 231 28.40 1.37 6.82
N GLU A 232 28.24 0.13 6.37
CA GLU A 232 28.93 -0.46 5.24
C GLU A 232 27.87 -0.92 4.22
N LEU A 233 27.86 -0.26 3.07
CA LEU A 233 26.95 -0.55 1.96
C LEU A 233 27.68 -1.36 0.87
N GLU A 234 26.93 -2.21 0.18
CA GLU A 234 27.45 -2.95 -0.98
C GLU A 234 27.95 -2.02 -2.09
N PRO A 235 29.02 -2.40 -2.82
CA PRO A 235 29.48 -1.66 -4.00
C PRO A 235 28.36 -1.48 -5.03
N GLY A 236 28.10 -0.24 -5.45
CA GLY A 236 27.02 0.07 -6.40
C GLY A 236 25.67 0.41 -5.76
N ALA A 237 25.59 0.56 -4.44
CA ALA A 237 24.42 1.05 -3.69
C ALA A 237 24.12 2.56 -3.93
N VAL A 238 24.07 2.99 -5.19
CA VAL A 238 23.88 4.39 -5.57
C VAL A 238 22.49 4.88 -5.15
N GLY A 239 22.46 5.93 -4.33
CA GLY A 239 21.22 6.55 -3.86
C GLY A 239 20.60 5.90 -2.62
N ASN A 240 21.27 4.92 -2.01
CA ASN A 240 20.90 4.43 -0.69
C ASN A 240 21.33 5.44 0.37
N THR A 241 20.49 5.63 1.40
CA THR A 241 20.78 6.49 2.54
C THR A 241 20.85 5.64 3.80
N THR A 242 21.78 5.97 4.69
CA THR A 242 21.89 5.33 6.00
C THR A 242 22.01 6.42 7.06
N ASP A 243 21.32 6.23 8.18
CA ASP A 243 21.31 7.20 9.27
C ASP A 243 21.13 6.48 10.62
N PHE A 244 21.63 7.11 11.68
CA PHE A 244 21.41 6.67 13.05
C PHE A 244 20.77 7.80 13.84
N LYS A 245 19.51 7.64 14.20
CA LYS A 245 18.78 8.58 15.06
C LYS A 245 19.15 8.32 16.50
N GLU A 246 20.06 9.13 17.04
CA GLU A 246 20.56 8.97 18.40
C GLU A 246 19.46 9.18 19.46
N SER A 247 18.54 10.12 19.25
CA SER A 247 17.45 10.43 20.19
C SER A 247 16.47 9.29 20.39
N SER A 248 16.19 8.52 19.33
CA SER A 248 15.27 7.37 19.36
C SER A 248 15.99 6.02 19.34
N LYS A 249 17.33 6.03 19.27
CA LYS A 249 18.21 4.87 19.12
C LYS A 249 17.77 3.95 17.98
N ARG A 250 17.57 4.53 16.79
CA ARG A 250 17.10 3.81 15.60
C ARG A 250 18.11 3.87 14.47
N LEU A 251 18.37 2.72 13.88
CA LEU A 251 19.01 2.60 12.57
C LEU A 251 17.97 2.87 11.49
N ILE A 252 18.33 3.65 10.47
CA ILE A 252 17.51 3.94 9.31
C ILE A 252 18.28 3.59 8.04
N TRP A 253 17.64 2.86 7.13
CA TRP A 253 18.17 2.53 5.82
C TRP A 253 17.14 2.81 4.73
N GLY A 254 17.38 3.85 3.94
CA GLY A 254 16.54 4.23 2.81
C GLY A 254 17.08 3.67 1.49
N LEU A 255 16.20 3.09 0.68
CA LEU A 255 16.50 2.75 -0.71
C LEU A 255 15.56 3.51 -1.63
N LYS A 256 16.13 4.23 -2.60
CA LYS A 256 15.33 5.03 -3.55
C LYS A 256 14.46 4.14 -4.45
N LYS A 257 14.99 2.99 -4.86
CA LYS A 257 14.39 2.10 -5.85
C LYS A 257 14.89 0.67 -5.62
N ILE A 258 14.01 -0.31 -5.67
CA ILE A 258 14.36 -1.74 -5.71
C ILE A 258 13.66 -2.37 -6.92
N VAL A 259 14.41 -3.13 -7.71
CA VAL A 259 13.88 -3.87 -8.88
C VAL A 259 13.51 -5.28 -8.46
N GLY A 260 12.46 -5.86 -9.04
CA GLY A 260 12.07 -7.22 -8.72
C GLY A 260 13.18 -8.23 -8.95
N GLY A 261 13.32 -9.20 -8.04
CA GLY A 261 14.37 -10.21 -8.08
C GLY A 261 15.74 -9.73 -7.59
N SER A 262 15.94 -8.45 -7.29
CA SER A 262 17.21 -7.96 -6.72
C SER A 262 17.31 -8.22 -5.22
N GLU A 263 18.54 -8.18 -4.73
CA GLU A 263 18.90 -8.38 -3.34
C GLU A 263 19.81 -7.25 -2.88
N HIS A 264 19.57 -6.76 -1.66
CA HIS A 264 20.32 -5.66 -1.07
C HIS A 264 20.70 -6.03 0.37
N MET A 265 21.90 -5.60 0.78
CA MET A 265 22.44 -5.86 2.10
C MET A 265 22.97 -4.57 2.71
N LEU A 266 22.77 -4.42 4.02
CA LEU A 266 23.39 -3.41 4.86
C LEU A 266 24.13 -4.11 5.99
N ARG A 267 25.37 -3.69 6.21
CA ARG A 267 26.12 -4.00 7.43
C ARG A 267 26.25 -2.75 8.27
N ALA A 268 25.92 -2.83 9.56
CA ALA A 268 26.01 -1.72 10.48
C ALA A 268 26.77 -2.15 11.75
N LYS A 269 27.94 -1.55 11.96
CA LYS A 269 28.79 -1.80 13.13
C LYS A 269 28.40 -0.86 14.26
N LEU A 270 27.94 -1.43 15.36
CA LEU A 270 27.53 -0.73 16.58
C LEU A 270 28.72 -0.60 17.52
N THR A 271 28.87 0.57 18.13
CA THR A 271 29.82 0.84 19.23
C THR A 271 29.03 1.17 20.49
N PHE A 272 29.50 0.65 21.62
CA PHE A 272 28.93 0.88 22.94
C PHE A 272 29.94 1.62 23.85
N PRO A 273 29.47 2.49 24.77
CA PRO A 273 30.34 3.26 25.64
C PRO A 273 30.93 2.45 26.80
N GLN A 274 30.30 1.33 27.19
CA GLN A 274 30.72 0.46 28.29
C GLN A 274 30.40 -1.00 28.00
N GLU A 275 31.05 -1.92 28.70
CA GLU A 275 30.84 -3.36 28.51
C GLU A 275 29.41 -3.75 28.88
N THR A 276 28.79 -4.56 28.03
CA THR A 276 27.39 -4.97 28.18
C THR A 276 27.32 -6.45 28.55
N HIS A 277 26.58 -6.75 29.63
CA HIS A 277 26.28 -8.12 30.06
C HIS A 277 24.87 -8.59 29.63
N GLY A 278 24.09 -7.71 29.01
CA GLY A 278 22.73 -7.99 28.51
C GLY A 278 22.71 -8.83 27.23
N ASN A 279 21.56 -9.45 26.96
CA ASN A 279 21.33 -10.15 25.69
C ASN A 279 20.90 -9.12 24.63
N ILE A 280 21.82 -8.80 23.73
CA ILE A 280 21.62 -7.79 22.68
C ILE A 280 20.41 -8.05 21.79
N ASN A 281 20.06 -9.33 21.54
CA ASN A 281 18.87 -9.70 20.75
C ASN A 281 17.57 -9.30 21.44
N LYS A 282 17.54 -9.26 22.79
CA LYS A 282 16.34 -8.87 23.54
C LYS A 282 16.16 -7.37 23.66
N GLU A 283 17.25 -6.62 23.51
CA GLU A 283 17.27 -5.16 23.66
C GLU A 283 17.15 -4.44 22.33
N ALA A 284 17.56 -5.10 21.24
CA ALA A 284 17.25 -4.66 19.89
C ALA A 284 15.79 -4.99 19.53
N GLY A 285 15.15 -4.09 18.77
CA GLY A 285 13.81 -4.29 18.27
C GLY A 285 13.80 -4.94 16.88
N PRO A 286 12.63 -5.40 16.41
CA PRO A 286 12.52 -5.97 15.08
C PRO A 286 12.77 -4.91 13.99
N VAL A 287 13.12 -5.36 12.79
CA VAL A 287 13.27 -4.51 11.61
C VAL A 287 11.89 -4.27 11.00
N SER A 288 11.47 -3.01 10.90
CA SER A 288 10.27 -2.61 10.17
C SER A 288 10.61 -2.06 8.79
N MET A 289 9.80 -2.37 7.78
CA MET A 289 9.98 -1.89 6.41
C MET A 289 8.74 -1.17 5.90
N THR A 290 8.94 0.02 5.35
CA THR A 290 7.94 0.77 4.60
C THR A 290 8.27 0.71 3.11
N PHE A 291 7.27 0.49 2.24
CA PHE A 291 7.46 0.46 0.79
C PHE A 291 6.17 0.78 0.02
N THR A 292 6.33 1.13 -1.26
CA THR A 292 5.23 1.22 -2.22
C THR A 292 5.63 0.59 -3.55
N ILE A 293 4.82 -0.34 -4.06
CA ILE A 293 5.02 -1.03 -5.33
C ILE A 293 3.87 -0.64 -6.28
N PRO A 294 4.10 0.31 -7.21
CA PRO A 294 3.12 0.63 -8.24
C PRO A 294 2.97 -0.50 -9.26
N MET A 295 1.79 -0.62 -9.84
CA MET A 295 1.41 -1.58 -10.87
C MET A 295 1.65 -3.05 -10.44
N TYR A 296 1.49 -3.32 -9.15
CA TYR A 296 1.63 -4.65 -8.55
C TYR A 296 0.48 -4.92 -7.60
N ASN A 297 0.04 -6.17 -7.56
CA ASN A 297 -1.00 -6.70 -6.69
C ASN A 297 -0.52 -8.03 -6.12
N ALA A 298 -0.59 -8.20 -4.81
CA ALA A 298 -0.14 -9.39 -4.09
C ALA A 298 -1.22 -10.46 -3.96
N SER A 299 -2.50 -10.07 -3.85
CA SER A 299 -3.62 -11.03 -3.77
C SER A 299 -3.93 -11.74 -5.09
N ARG A 300 -3.44 -11.20 -6.22
CA ARG A 300 -3.83 -11.58 -7.59
C ARG A 300 -5.26 -11.18 -7.97
N LEU A 301 -5.88 -10.28 -7.20
CA LEU A 301 -7.13 -9.65 -7.61
C LEU A 301 -6.88 -8.84 -8.89
N GLN A 302 -7.74 -9.07 -9.89
CA GLN A 302 -7.65 -8.46 -11.20
C GLN A 302 -9.00 -7.92 -11.61
N VAL A 303 -8.98 -6.68 -12.09
CA VAL A 303 -10.07 -6.10 -12.87
C VAL A 303 -10.01 -6.70 -14.28
N LYS A 304 -10.99 -7.52 -14.64
CA LYS A 304 -11.12 -8.14 -15.97
C LYS A 304 -11.60 -7.15 -17.01
N TYR A 305 -12.65 -6.40 -16.68
CA TYR A 305 -13.15 -5.33 -17.53
C TYR A 305 -13.82 -4.23 -16.72
N LEU A 306 -13.88 -3.04 -17.32
CA LEU A 306 -14.62 -1.88 -16.82
C LEU A 306 -15.53 -1.36 -17.93
N GLN A 307 -16.83 -1.63 -17.80
CA GLN A 307 -17.85 -1.20 -18.75
C GLN A 307 -18.61 0.01 -18.20
N ILE A 308 -18.94 0.93 -19.09
CA ILE A 308 -19.72 2.13 -18.78
C ILE A 308 -20.94 2.09 -19.69
N ALA A 309 -22.13 1.89 -19.13
CA ALA A 309 -23.38 1.79 -19.85
C ALA A 309 -23.94 3.19 -20.18
N LYS A 310 -23.23 3.92 -21.05
CA LYS A 310 -23.65 5.23 -21.53
C LYS A 310 -24.44 5.10 -22.83
N LYS A 311 -25.66 5.64 -22.87
CA LYS A 311 -26.56 5.57 -24.04
C LYS A 311 -26.17 6.51 -25.19
N SER A 312 -25.24 7.45 -24.98
CA SER A 312 -24.81 8.40 -26.01
C SER A 312 -23.62 7.90 -26.83
N PRO A 313 -23.69 7.85 -28.17
CA PRO A 313 -22.62 7.33 -29.03
C PRO A 313 -21.41 8.29 -29.22
N THR A 314 -21.51 9.53 -28.75
CA THR A 314 -20.57 10.61 -29.11
C THR A 314 -19.39 10.80 -28.15
N SER A 315 -19.33 10.10 -27.02
CA SER A 315 -18.20 10.19 -26.08
C SER A 315 -17.95 8.84 -25.43
N ASN A 316 -16.81 8.23 -25.76
CA ASN A 316 -16.30 7.06 -25.06
C ASN A 316 -15.38 7.54 -23.92
N PRO A 317 -15.76 7.38 -22.64
CA PRO A 317 -14.96 7.91 -21.55
C PRO A 317 -13.59 7.23 -21.44
N TYR A 318 -12.59 7.95 -20.95
CA TYR A 318 -11.28 7.36 -20.65
C TYR A 318 -11.36 6.51 -19.39
N ARG A 319 -10.72 5.34 -19.43
CA ARG A 319 -10.71 4.38 -18.34
C ARG A 319 -9.28 4.18 -17.86
N TRP A 320 -9.08 4.31 -16.57
CA TRP A 320 -7.79 4.10 -15.93
C TRP A 320 -7.94 3.05 -14.85
N VAL A 321 -7.08 2.03 -14.89
CA VAL A 321 -6.98 1.03 -13.82
C VAL A 321 -5.52 0.97 -13.40
N ARG A 322 -5.26 1.09 -12.10
CA ARG A 322 -3.93 0.85 -11.54
C ARG A 322 -4.01 0.02 -10.27
N TYR A 323 -2.91 -0.68 -10.03
CA TYR A 323 -2.71 -1.49 -8.84
C TYR A 323 -1.61 -0.86 -8.01
N VAL A 324 -1.78 -0.78 -6.70
CA VAL A 324 -0.78 -0.21 -5.80
C VAL A 324 -0.71 -1.09 -4.56
N THR A 325 0.47 -1.66 -4.32
CA THR A 325 0.74 -2.42 -3.10
C THR A 325 1.59 -1.56 -2.15
N GLN A 326 1.19 -1.46 -0.89
CA GLN A 326 1.86 -0.69 0.15
C GLN A 326 2.07 -1.55 1.40
N SER A 327 3.09 -1.24 2.16
CA SER A 327 3.27 -1.79 3.51
C SER A 327 2.26 -1.17 4.48
N ASN A 328 1.69 -1.97 5.38
CA ASN A 328 1.02 -1.52 6.59
C ASN A 328 1.88 -1.82 7.82
N SER A 329 1.89 -3.09 8.26
CA SER A 329 2.80 -3.58 9.30
C SER A 329 3.71 -4.66 8.74
N TYR A 330 4.92 -4.29 8.33
CA TYR A 330 5.86 -5.21 7.68
C TYR A 330 7.13 -5.35 8.51
N VAL A 331 7.26 -6.45 9.25
CA VAL A 331 8.19 -6.55 10.38
C VAL A 331 8.95 -7.87 10.34
N ALA A 332 10.27 -7.83 10.50
CA ALA A 332 11.12 -9.01 10.69
C ALA A 332 11.74 -9.03 12.09
N ARG A 333 11.53 -10.13 12.82
CA ARG A 333 12.12 -10.34 14.14
C ARG A 333 13.60 -10.75 14.02
N LEU A 334 14.34 -10.54 15.11
CA LEU A 334 15.75 -10.94 15.27
C LEU A 334 15.85 -12.31 15.92
#